data_AF-V4HNJ9-F1
#
_entry.id   AF-V4HNJ9-F1
#
_cell.length_a   1.000
_cell.length_b   1.000
_cell.length_c   1.000
_cell.angle_alpha   90.00
_cell.angle_beta   90.00
_cell.angle_gamma   90.00
#
_symmetry.space_group_name_H-M   'P 1'
#
loop_
_entity.id
_entity.type
_entity.pdbx_description
1 polymer ?
#
loop_
_entity_poly.entity_id
_entity_poly.type
_entity_poly.pdbx_seq_one_letter_code
_entity_poly.pdbx_strand_id
1 'polypeptide(L)'
;MANRPLTFSYLFFYLLLSPDTWRILAGFVFAVILGPMVTQGRGLGHAGEAVVWLMIMAIGWSVTAWPAKKITGFLQRAVKRAAR
;
A
#
# COMPACT_ATOMS: atom_id res chain seq x y z
N MET A 1 -28.11 -7.31 5.02
CA MET A 1 -26.79 -6.73 5.36
C MET A 1 -26.61 -6.92 6.86
N ALA A 2 -25.88 -7.95 7.27
CA ALA A 2 -25.70 -8.25 8.69
C ALA A 2 -24.66 -7.29 9.29
N ASN A 3 -25.07 -6.53 10.31
CA ASN A 3 -24.20 -5.67 11.11
C ASN A 3 -23.15 -6.52 11.81
N ARG A 4 -22.03 -6.80 11.13
CA ARG A 4 -20.88 -7.46 11.75
C ARG A 4 -20.27 -6.47 12.75
N PRO A 5 -20.10 -6.85 14.02
CA PRO A 5 -19.46 -5.98 14.99
C PRO A 5 -18.07 -5.62 14.45
N LEU A 6 -17.81 -4.32 14.31
CA LEU A 6 -16.52 -3.77 13.88
C LEU A 6 -15.52 -3.92 15.04
N THR A 7 -15.13 -5.16 15.32
CA THR A 7 -14.10 -5.47 16.31
C THR A 7 -12.74 -5.08 15.75
N PHE A 8 -11.82 -4.60 16.60
CA PHE A 8 -10.47 -4.20 16.19
C PHE A 8 -9.75 -5.29 15.37
N SER A 9 -9.84 -6.55 15.79
CA SER A 9 -9.27 -7.66 15.03
C SER A 9 -9.89 -7.80 13.63
N TYR A 10 -11.19 -7.56 13.48
CA TYR A 10 -11.84 -7.60 12.16
C TYR A 10 -11.28 -6.51 11.26
N LEU A 11 -11.13 -5.27 11.76
CA LEU A 11 -10.55 -4.17 10.99
C LEU A 11 -9.09 -4.45 10.61
N PHE A 12 -8.30 -4.98 11.55
CA PHE A 12 -6.90 -5.32 11.33
C PHE A 12 -6.75 -6.41 10.25
N PHE A 13 -7.46 -7.53 10.37
CA PHE A 13 -7.41 -8.59 9.36
C PHE A 13 -8.03 -8.15 8.03
N TYR A 14 -9.05 -7.29 8.05
CA TYR A 14 -9.64 -6.75 6.83
C TYR A 14 -8.65 -5.88 6.05
N LEU A 15 -7.95 -4.97 6.73
CA LEU A 15 -6.89 -4.16 6.14
C LEU A 15 -5.70 -5.02 5.69
N LEU A 16 -5.29 -6.01 6.50
CA LEU A 16 -4.17 -6.89 6.18
C LEU A 16 -4.48 -7.85 5.01
N LEU A 17 -5.72 -8.30 4.85
CA LEU A 17 -6.13 -9.13 3.71
C LEU A 17 -6.58 -8.33 2.48
N SER A 18 -6.71 -7.01 2.60
CA SER A 18 -7.14 -6.14 1.50
C SER A 18 -5.97 -5.86 0.54
N PRO A 19 -6.08 -6.21 -0.75
CA PRO A 19 -5.04 -5.92 -1.74
C PRO A 19 -4.76 -4.42 -1.86
N ASP A 20 -5.78 -3.59 -1.69
CA ASP A 20 -5.67 -2.14 -1.83
C ASP A 20 -4.85 -1.51 -0.71
N THR A 21 -4.94 -2.03 0.53
CA THR A 21 -4.11 -1.57 1.65
C THR A 21 -2.63 -1.81 1.35
N TRP A 22 -2.27 -2.95 0.78
CA TRP A 22 -0.89 -3.24 0.38
C TRP A 22 -0.39 -2.36 -0.77
N ARG A 23 -1.26 -2.02 -1.73
CA ARG A 23 -0.89 -1.11 -2.83
C ARG A 23 -0.64 0.31 -2.31
N ILE A 24 -1.49 0.80 -1.40
CA ILE A 24 -1.31 2.12 -0.78
C ILE A 24 -0.05 2.14 0.07
N LEU A 25 0.17 1.12 0.90
CA LEU A 25 1.38 1.00 1.72
C LEU A 25 2.63 0.97 0.85
N ALA A 26 2.64 0.17 -0.23
CA ALA A 26 3.79 0.07 -1.11
C ALA A 26 4.04 1.37 -1.89
N GLY A 27 2.99 2.02 -2.42
CA GLY A 27 3.09 3.34 -3.04
C GLY A 27 3.65 4.39 -2.09
N PHE A 28 3.23 4.37 -0.82
CA PHE A 28 3.76 5.26 0.22
C PHE A 28 5.24 4.98 0.52
N VAL A 29 5.62 3.71 0.71
CA VAL A 29 7.02 3.32 0.94
C VAL A 29 7.92 3.74 -0.23
N PHE A 30 7.46 3.55 -1.47
CA PHE A 30 8.19 4.02 -2.65
C PHE A 30 8.32 5.55 -2.68
N ALA A 31 7.27 6.29 -2.33
CA ALA A 31 7.33 7.75 -2.24
C ALA A 31 8.29 8.24 -1.16
N VAL A 32 8.31 7.61 0.01
CA VAL A 32 9.22 7.98 1.11
C VAL A 32 10.68 7.70 0.76
N ILE A 33 10.97 6.62 0.03
CA ILE A 33 12.34 6.24 -0.30
C ILE A 33 12.82 6.97 -1.56
N LEU A 34 12.05 6.90 -2.65
CA LEU A 34 12.45 7.48 -3.94
C LEU A 34 12.17 8.98 -4.02
N GLY A 35 11.18 9.49 -3.29
CA GLY A 35 10.88 10.92 -3.21
C GLY A 35 12.12 11.76 -2.90
N PRO A 36 12.75 11.61 -1.73
CA PRO A 36 13.96 12.35 -1.39
C PRO A 36 15.13 12.05 -2.33
N MET A 37 15.28 10.81 -2.83
CA MET A 37 16.34 10.49 -3.80
C MET A 37 16.19 11.24 -5.14
N VAL A 38 14.95 11.52 -5.56
CA VAL A 38 14.66 12.19 -6.84
C VAL A 38 14.66 13.72 -6.68
N THR A 39 14.32 14.22 -5.50
CA THR A 39 14.18 15.67 -5.23
C THR A 39 15.46 16.30 -4.67
N GLN A 40 16.30 15.53 -3.95
CA GLN A 40 17.58 16.03 -3.45
C GLN A 40 18.50 16.47 -4.60
N GLY A 41 18.98 17.71 -4.52
CA GLY A 41 19.94 18.29 -5.46
C GLY A 41 19.34 18.97 -6.69
N ARG A 42 18.00 18.96 -6.87
CA ARG A 42 17.35 19.60 -8.04
C ARG A 42 16.89 21.05 -7.83
N GLY A 43 17.08 21.61 -6.64
CA GLY A 43 16.67 22.99 -6.33
C GLY A 43 15.16 23.23 -6.52
N LEU A 44 14.34 22.18 -6.42
CA LEU A 44 12.89 22.27 -6.55
C LEU A 44 12.32 23.05 -5.36
N GLY A 45 11.47 24.03 -5.63
CA GLY A 45 10.65 24.64 -4.58
C GLY A 45 9.74 23.59 -3.92
N HIS A 46 9.29 23.86 -2.69
CA HIS A 46 8.52 22.89 -1.88
C HIS A 46 7.28 22.32 -2.62
N ALA A 47 6.65 23.12 -3.48
CA ALA A 47 5.52 22.67 -4.30
C ALA A 47 5.93 21.64 -5.38
N GLY A 48 7.10 21.79 -6.00
CA GLY A 48 7.60 20.85 -7.02
C GLY A 48 8.00 19.51 -6.41
N GLU A 49 8.57 19.53 -5.21
CA GLU A 49 8.89 18.33 -4.45
C GLU A 49 7.62 17.54 -4.07
N ALA A 50 6.56 18.23 -3.63
CA ALA A 50 5.27 17.59 -3.33
C ALA A 50 4.63 16.91 -4.56
N VAL A 51 4.72 17.54 -5.74
CA VAL A 51 4.20 16.96 -6.99
C VAL A 51 4.99 15.70 -7.37
N VAL A 52 6.32 15.74 -7.31
CA VAL A 52 7.17 14.58 -7.59
C VAL A 52 6.86 13.43 -6.62
N TRP A 53 6.63 13.76 -5.36
CA TRP A 53 6.18 12.79 -4.35
C TRP A 53 4.86 12.12 -4.72
N LEU A 54 3.85 12.88 -5.11
CA LEU A 54 2.56 12.35 -5.55
C LEU A 54 2.69 11.47 -6.80
N MET A 55 3.53 11.87 -7.76
CA MET A 55 3.80 11.08 -8.97
C MET A 55 4.45 9.74 -8.63
N ILE A 56 5.48 9.74 -7.78
CA ILE A 56 6.16 8.51 -7.35
C ILE A 56 5.20 7.62 -6.56
N MET A 57 4.37 8.20 -5.69
CA MET A 57 3.34 7.47 -4.96
C MET A 57 2.36 6.77 -5.91
N ALA A 58 1.87 7.48 -6.94
CA ALA A 58 0.95 6.94 -7.94
C ALA A 58 1.59 5.85 -8.82
N ILE A 59 2.85 6.02 -9.21
CA ILE A 59 3.61 5.03 -9.98
C ILE A 59 3.87 3.80 -9.11
N GLY A 60 4.35 3.97 -7.88
CA GLY A 60 4.56 2.89 -6.92
C GLY A 60 3.27 2.11 -6.64
N TRP A 61 2.14 2.80 -6.48
CA TRP A 61 0.81 2.19 -6.31
C TRP A 61 0.33 1.40 -7.56
N SER A 62 0.65 1.91 -8.75
CA SER A 62 0.30 1.25 -10.02
C SER A 62 1.15 0.00 -10.27
N VAL A 63 2.47 0.09 -10.07
CA VAL A 63 3.41 -1.02 -10.30
C VAL A 63 3.19 -2.14 -9.28
N THR A 64 2.79 -1.80 -8.05
CA THR A 64 2.60 -2.78 -6.97
C THR A 64 1.25 -3.51 -7.03
N ALA A 65 0.41 -3.24 -8.03
CA ALA A 65 -0.89 -3.90 -8.19
C ALA A 65 -0.80 -5.43 -8.30
N TRP A 66 0.20 -5.93 -9.03
CA TRP A 66 0.42 -7.36 -9.22
C TRP A 66 1.04 -8.05 -7.99
N PRO A 67 2.13 -7.54 -7.37
CA PRO A 67 2.68 -8.15 -6.15
C PRO A 67 1.73 -8.06 -4.96
N ALA A 68 0.96 -6.97 -4.82
CA ALA A 68 -0.04 -6.84 -3.76
C ALA A 68 -1.13 -7.93 -3.85
N LYS A 69 -1.62 -8.24 -5.07
CA LYS A 69 -2.56 -9.35 -5.31
C LYS A 69 -1.95 -10.71 -4.98
N LYS A 70 -0.67 -10.92 -5.25
CA LYS A 70 0.03 -12.18 -4.91
C LYS A 70 0.16 -12.37 -3.41
N ILE A 71 0.56 -11.32 -2.67
CA ILE A 71 0.73 -11.37 -1.21
C ILE A 71 -0.61 -11.66 -0.54
N THR A 72 -1.67 -10.93 -0.91
CA THR A 72 -3.01 -11.17 -0.34
C THR A 72 -3.59 -12.53 -0.71
N GLY A 73 -3.40 -12.98 -1.95
CA GLY A 73 -3.79 -14.33 -2.37
C GLY A 73 -3.02 -15.46 -1.68
N PHE A 74 -1.78 -15.21 -1.25
CA PHE A 74 -1.01 -16.15 -0.43
C PHE A 74 -1.49 -16.14 1.02
N LEU A 75 -1.70 -14.96 1.62
CA LEU A 75 -2.22 -14.82 2.98
C LEU A 75 -3.60 -15.47 3.13
N GLN A 76 -4.52 -15.24 2.18
CA GLN A 76 -5.84 -15.87 2.18
C GLN A 76 -5.76 -17.40 2.11
N ARG A 77 -4.80 -17.94 1.33
CA ARG A 77 -4.55 -19.38 1.26
C ARG A 77 -3.97 -19.94 2.55
N ALA A 78 -3.06 -19.20 3.19
CA ALA A 78 -2.48 -19.58 4.48
C ALA A 78 -3.55 -19.62 5.59
N VAL A 79 -4.41 -18.60 5.67
CA VAL A 79 -5.52 -18.55 6.63
C VAL A 79 -6.51 -19.69 6.38
N LYS A 80 -6.90 -19.96 5.13
CA LYS A 80 -7.76 -21.10 4.79
C LYS A 80 -7.14 -22.46 5.14
N ARG A 81 -5.82 -22.59 5.08
CA ARG A 81 -5.09 -23.80 5.50
C ARG A 81 -5.06 -23.96 7.02
N ALA A 82 -4.87 -22.88 7.77
CA ALA A 82 -4.86 -22.91 9.23
C ALA A 82 -6.25 -23.11 9.85
N ALA A 83 -7.32 -22.83 9.08
CA ALA A 83 -8.71 -23.07 9.48
C ALA A 83 -9.23 -24.48 9.13
N ARG A 84 -8.41 -25.34 8.51
CA ARG A 84 -8.66 -26.78 8.33
C ARG A 84 -7.90 -27.56 9.39
#